data_AF-A0A6C0EI17-F1
#
_entry.id   AF-A0A6C0EI17-F1
#
_cell.length_a   1.000
_cell.length_b   1.000
_cell.length_c   1.000
_cell.angle_alpha   90.00
_cell.angle_beta   90.00
_cell.angle_gamma   90.00
#
_symmetry.space_group_name_H-M   'P 1'
#
loop_
_entity.id
_entity.type
_entity.pdbx_description
1 polymer ?
#
loop_
_entity_poly.entity_id
_entity_poly.type
_entity_poly.pdbx_seq_one_letter_code
_entity_poly.pdbx_strand_id
1 'polypeptide(L)'
;MEYLKSTTEYLKSTIEYLEQVKTLGLTVNNSILIALILYISFISMYTPRHIISFINLPIIKIAILLLIIYTSTIDIKLTLLLTIAFLITINLEYSIQTIETKIENYETNKKLVNDIDSVDSEVEDEEESEDEEESEDEEEEEEDDEGSEDGEEDDTSSTQSDENYTGFDKPFNIKDIKPAKNLDDNFTNLHKAMHKLTAFISKK
;
A
#
# COMPACT_ATOMS: atom_id res chain seq x y z
N MET A 1 17.31 -6.31 -58.39
CA MET A 1 15.91 -6.83 -58.40
C MET A 1 15.55 -7.55 -57.09
N GLU A 2 16.48 -8.19 -56.39
CA GLU A 2 16.19 -8.90 -55.12
C GLU A 2 15.63 -8.01 -54.00
N TYR A 3 16.10 -6.75 -53.88
CA TYR A 3 15.60 -5.81 -52.87
C TYR A 3 14.09 -5.54 -52.98
N LEU A 4 13.55 -5.45 -54.20
CA LEU A 4 12.11 -5.24 -54.39
C LEU A 4 11.30 -6.45 -53.92
N LYS A 5 11.84 -7.66 -54.11
CA LYS A 5 11.19 -8.91 -53.72
C LYS A 5 11.10 -9.05 -52.20
N SER A 6 12.17 -8.69 -51.50
CA SER A 6 12.19 -8.66 -50.02
C SER A 6 11.18 -7.66 -49.47
N THR A 7 11.11 -6.44 -50.00
CA THR A 7 10.15 -5.43 -49.51
C THR A 7 8.69 -5.84 -49.71
N THR A 8 8.36 -6.57 -50.77
CA THR A 8 7.00 -7.05 -51.00
C THR A 8 6.59 -8.17 -50.05
N GLU A 9 7.53 -9.03 -49.63
CA GLU A 9 7.24 -10.09 -48.64
C GLU A 9 7.00 -9.50 -47.25
N TYR A 10 7.81 -8.50 -46.84
CA TYR A 10 7.60 -7.78 -45.58
C TYR A 10 6.24 -7.08 -45.54
N LEU A 11 5.87 -6.36 -46.61
CA LEU A 11 4.56 -5.71 -46.69
C LEU A 11 3.41 -6.71 -46.58
N LYS A 12 3.52 -7.87 -47.24
CA LYS A 12 2.49 -8.91 -47.20
C LYS A 12 2.31 -9.48 -45.80
N SER A 13 3.42 -9.75 -45.09
CA SER A 13 3.40 -10.23 -43.70
C SER A 13 2.76 -9.20 -42.75
N THR A 14 3.10 -7.91 -42.90
CA THR A 14 2.48 -6.86 -42.06
C THR A 14 0.98 -6.70 -42.31
N ILE A 15 0.51 -6.90 -43.55
CA ILE A 15 -0.91 -6.84 -43.89
C ILE A 15 -1.67 -8.03 -43.29
N GLU A 16 -1.14 -9.24 -43.38
CA GLU A 16 -1.74 -10.43 -42.75
C GLU A 16 -1.85 -10.27 -41.22
N TYR A 17 -0.82 -9.69 -40.60
CA TYR A 17 -0.85 -9.42 -39.16
C TYR A 17 -1.91 -8.38 -38.79
N LEU A 18 -2.03 -7.30 -39.56
CA LEU A 18 -3.09 -6.30 -39.38
C LEU A 18 -4.49 -6.88 -39.59
N GLU A 19 -4.65 -7.80 -40.54
CA GLU A 19 -5.92 -8.45 -40.81
C GLU A 19 -6.30 -9.42 -39.66
N GLN A 20 -5.34 -10.15 -39.10
CA GLN A 20 -5.54 -10.94 -37.87
C GLN A 20 -5.93 -10.06 -36.67
N VAL A 21 -5.27 -8.92 -36.47
CA VAL A 21 -5.61 -7.96 -35.40
C VAL A 21 -7.01 -7.34 -35.61
N LYS A 22 -7.44 -7.17 -36.87
CA LYS A 22 -8.80 -6.74 -37.17
C LYS A 22 -9.84 -7.83 -36.87
N THR A 23 -9.48 -9.11 -37.06
CA THR A 23 -10.34 -10.26 -36.72
C THR A 23 -10.45 -10.52 -35.22
N LEU A 24 -9.55 -9.98 -34.40
CA LEU A 24 -9.66 -9.98 -32.93
C LEU A 24 -10.89 -9.22 -32.40
N GLY A 25 -11.73 -8.64 -33.28
CA GLY A 25 -13.03 -8.10 -32.89
C GLY A 25 -12.91 -6.83 -32.04
N LEU A 26 -11.79 -6.11 -32.15
CA LEU A 26 -11.64 -4.75 -31.64
C LEU A 26 -12.54 -3.81 -32.45
N THR A 27 -13.82 -3.83 -32.09
CA THR A 27 -14.76 -2.80 -32.50
C THR A 27 -14.24 -1.45 -32.00
N VAL A 28 -14.55 -0.37 -32.72
CA VAL A 28 -14.20 1.00 -32.32
C VAL A 28 -14.65 1.31 -30.88
N ASN A 29 -15.72 0.67 -30.43
CA ASN A 29 -16.22 0.78 -29.06
C ASN A 29 -15.25 0.17 -28.04
N ASN A 30 -14.60 -0.96 -28.36
CA ASN A 30 -13.63 -1.60 -27.47
C ASN A 30 -12.31 -0.81 -27.41
N SER A 31 -11.87 -0.19 -28.51
CA SER A 31 -10.66 0.64 -28.49
C SER A 31 -10.86 1.93 -27.69
N ILE A 32 -12.03 2.57 -27.78
CA ILE A 32 -12.41 3.70 -26.92
C ILE A 32 -12.40 3.28 -25.46
N LEU A 33 -12.94 2.11 -25.15
CA LEU A 33 -13.00 1.58 -23.79
C LEU A 33 -11.59 1.33 -23.22
N ILE A 34 -10.69 0.72 -23.99
CA ILE A 34 -9.28 0.52 -23.59
C ILE A 34 -8.59 1.86 -23.38
N ALA A 35 -8.75 2.82 -24.30
CA ALA A 35 -8.18 4.15 -24.16
C ALA A 35 -8.70 4.88 -22.90
N LEU A 36 -9.98 4.66 -22.56
CA LEU A 36 -10.61 5.26 -21.38
C LEU A 36 -10.11 4.62 -20.08
N ILE A 37 -9.89 3.30 -20.05
CA ILE A 37 -9.23 2.61 -18.93
C ILE A 37 -7.81 3.15 -18.74
N LEU A 38 -7.02 3.21 -19.82
CA LEU A 38 -5.64 3.69 -19.79
C LEU A 38 -5.56 5.15 -19.32
N TYR A 39 -6.51 5.98 -19.78
CA TYR A 39 -6.66 7.36 -19.33
C TYR A 39 -6.97 7.44 -17.83
N ILE A 40 -7.90 6.64 -17.32
CA ILE A 40 -8.24 6.62 -15.88
C ILE A 40 -7.04 6.15 -15.04
N SER A 41 -6.32 5.11 -15.50
CA SER A 41 -5.12 4.61 -14.83
C SER A 41 -3.99 5.64 -14.80
N PHE A 42 -3.78 6.38 -15.88
CA PHE A 42 -2.75 7.41 -15.93
C PHE A 42 -3.15 8.63 -15.08
N ILE A 43 -4.42 9.04 -15.17
CA ILE A 43 -4.89 10.22 -14.45
C ILE A 43 -4.96 9.98 -12.95
N SER A 44 -5.30 8.76 -12.49
CA SER A 44 -5.35 8.45 -11.06
C SER A 44 -4.00 8.65 -10.37
N MET A 45 -2.90 8.34 -11.07
CA MET A 45 -1.54 8.55 -10.57
C MET A 45 -1.18 10.05 -10.48
N TYR A 46 -1.64 10.85 -11.42
CA TYR A 46 -1.28 12.28 -11.53
C TYR A 46 -2.40 13.23 -11.10
N THR A 47 -3.43 12.77 -10.40
CA THR A 47 -4.56 13.64 -10.06
C THR A 47 -4.11 14.71 -9.05
N PRO A 48 -4.08 16.01 -9.41
CA PRO A 48 -3.69 17.07 -8.49
C PRO A 48 -4.70 17.22 -7.35
N ARG A 49 -4.22 17.57 -6.15
CA ARG A 49 -5.02 17.66 -4.92
C ARG A 49 -6.29 18.52 -5.06
N HIS A 50 -6.24 19.57 -5.87
CA HIS A 50 -7.40 20.44 -6.11
C HIS A 50 -8.56 19.71 -6.81
N ILE A 51 -8.27 18.78 -7.72
CA ILE A 51 -9.30 17.99 -8.40
C ILE A 51 -9.93 17.00 -7.43
N ILE A 52 -9.13 16.36 -6.58
CA ILE A 52 -9.62 15.45 -5.54
C ILE A 52 -10.53 16.20 -4.57
N SER A 53 -10.09 17.35 -4.07
CA SER A 53 -10.88 18.21 -3.17
C SER A 53 -12.19 18.67 -3.82
N PHE A 54 -12.17 19.01 -5.11
CA PHE A 54 -13.36 19.36 -5.87
C PHE A 54 -14.33 18.19 -5.98
N ILE A 55 -13.87 17.01 -6.40
CA ILE A 55 -14.70 15.79 -6.50
C ILE A 55 -15.26 15.40 -5.13
N ASN A 56 -14.56 15.71 -4.04
CA ASN A 56 -15.01 15.38 -2.70
C ASN A 56 -16.23 16.20 -2.23
N LEU A 57 -16.59 17.28 -2.93
CA LEU A 57 -17.77 18.08 -2.62
C LEU A 57 -19.06 17.25 -2.79
N PRO A 58 -20.00 17.28 -1.82
CA PRO A 58 -21.19 16.41 -1.84
C PRO A 58 -22.09 16.65 -3.06
N ILE A 59 -22.22 17.90 -3.49
CA ILE A 59 -22.99 18.29 -4.69
C ILE A 59 -22.41 17.62 -5.94
N ILE A 60 -21.08 17.56 -6.03
CA ILE A 60 -20.37 17.00 -7.18
C ILE A 60 -20.47 15.48 -7.18
N LYS A 61 -20.36 14.84 -6.02
CA LYS A 61 -20.63 13.39 -5.88
C LYS A 61 -22.03 13.03 -6.36
N ILE A 62 -23.05 13.81 -5.98
CA ILE A 62 -24.42 13.60 -6.43
C ILE A 62 -24.52 13.79 -7.96
N ALA A 63 -23.89 14.84 -8.50
CA ALA A 63 -23.88 15.08 -9.94
C ALA A 63 -23.21 13.94 -10.73
N ILE A 64 -22.07 13.42 -10.25
CA ILE A 64 -21.39 12.26 -10.86
C ILE A 64 -22.26 11.00 -10.74
N LEU A 65 -22.94 10.80 -9.63
CA LEU A 65 -23.81 9.64 -9.44
C LEU A 65 -25.02 9.69 -10.39
N LEU A 66 -25.60 10.88 -10.61
CA LEU A 66 -26.63 11.09 -11.63
C LEU A 66 -26.08 10.85 -13.04
N LEU A 67 -24.85 11.27 -13.32
CA LEU A 67 -24.17 10.99 -14.59
C LEU A 67 -24.00 9.47 -14.80
N ILE A 68 -23.59 8.72 -13.78
CA ILE A 68 -23.48 7.25 -13.85
C ILE A 68 -24.84 6.63 -14.18
N ILE A 69 -25.92 7.03 -13.48
CA ILE A 69 -27.29 6.54 -13.75
C ILE A 69 -27.74 6.90 -15.16
N TYR A 70 -27.45 8.11 -15.63
CA TYR A 70 -27.78 8.51 -16.99
C TYR A 70 -27.06 7.62 -18.01
N THR A 71 -25.76 7.40 -17.81
CA THR A 71 -24.93 6.60 -18.71
C THR A 71 -25.30 5.11 -18.69
N SER A 72 -25.91 4.63 -17.61
CA SER A 72 -26.41 3.24 -17.50
C SER A 72 -27.51 2.90 -18.49
N THR A 73 -28.19 3.92 -19.04
CA THR A 73 -29.19 3.73 -20.09
C THR A 73 -28.58 3.60 -21.49
N ILE A 74 -27.31 4.01 -21.67
CA ILE A 74 -26.62 4.05 -22.96
C ILE A 74 -25.72 2.82 -23.13
N ASP A 75 -24.81 2.59 -22.18
CA ASP A 75 -23.87 1.47 -22.22
C ASP A 75 -23.55 0.98 -20.80
N ILE A 76 -23.91 -0.29 -20.54
CA ILE A 76 -23.68 -0.93 -19.24
C ILE A 76 -22.19 -1.12 -18.93
N LYS A 77 -21.35 -1.34 -19.94
CA LYS A 77 -19.90 -1.56 -19.74
C LYS A 77 -19.21 -0.27 -19.30
N LEU A 78 -19.53 0.83 -19.98
CA LEU A 78 -18.99 2.15 -19.63
C LEU A 78 -19.45 2.55 -18.23
N THR A 79 -20.71 2.28 -17.89
CA THR A 79 -21.26 2.54 -16.56
C THR A 79 -20.52 1.78 -15.46
N LEU A 80 -20.22 0.51 -15.68
CA LEU A 80 -19.46 -0.32 -14.75
C LEU A 80 -18.05 0.26 -14.53
N LEU A 81 -17.37 0.67 -15.61
CA LEU A 81 -16.07 1.35 -15.51
C LEU A 81 -16.14 2.68 -14.77
N LEU A 82 -17.14 3.51 -15.07
CA LEU A 82 -17.34 4.80 -14.42
C LEU A 82 -17.60 4.62 -12.92
N THR A 83 -18.34 3.57 -12.55
CA THR A 83 -18.63 3.21 -11.17
C THR A 83 -17.36 2.78 -10.42
N ILE A 84 -16.55 1.92 -11.04
CA ILE A 84 -15.25 1.49 -10.47
C ILE A 84 -14.33 2.69 -10.31
N ALA A 85 -14.21 3.56 -11.33
CA ALA A 85 -13.39 4.76 -11.26
C ALA A 85 -13.85 5.72 -10.16
N PHE A 86 -15.16 5.92 -10.01
CA PHE A 86 -15.72 6.73 -8.94
C PHE A 86 -15.43 6.16 -7.55
N LEU A 87 -15.54 4.83 -7.39
CA LEU A 87 -15.22 4.14 -6.14
C LEU A 87 -13.73 4.27 -5.78
N ILE A 88 -12.83 4.08 -6.75
CA ILE A 88 -11.39 4.31 -6.56
C ILE A 88 -11.13 5.75 -6.13
N THR A 89 -11.78 6.73 -6.78
CA THR A 89 -11.60 8.15 -6.48
C THR A 89 -12.04 8.49 -5.05
N ILE A 90 -13.15 7.90 -4.57
CA ILE A 90 -13.61 8.06 -3.18
C ILE A 90 -12.61 7.45 -2.19
N ASN A 91 -12.09 6.26 -2.49
CA ASN A 91 -11.15 5.56 -1.62
C ASN A 91 -9.78 6.25 -1.55
N LEU A 92 -9.35 6.89 -2.65
CA LEU A 92 -8.08 7.62 -2.71
C LEU A 92 -8.01 8.74 -1.66
N GLU A 93 -9.12 9.47 -1.47
CA GLU A 93 -9.22 10.54 -0.48
C GLU A 93 -9.02 10.02 0.95
N TYR A 94 -9.65 8.90 1.31
CA TYR A 94 -9.47 8.28 2.62
C TYR A 94 -8.02 7.87 2.88
N SER A 95 -7.35 7.35 1.85
CA SER A 95 -5.93 6.99 1.93
C SER A 95 -5.06 8.22 2.18
N ILE A 96 -5.26 9.30 1.41
CA ILE A 96 -4.49 10.55 1.55
C ILE A 96 -4.67 11.15 2.95
N GLN A 97 -5.91 11.25 3.46
CA GLN A 97 -6.17 11.79 4.79
C GLN A 97 -5.52 10.95 5.91
N THR A 98 -5.50 9.63 5.75
CA THR A 98 -4.88 8.73 6.73
C THR A 98 -3.36 8.90 6.74
N ILE A 99 -2.75 9.17 5.59
CA ILE A 99 -1.30 9.43 5.49
C ILE A 99 -0.97 10.79 6.10
N GLU A 100 -1.73 11.84 5.77
CA GLU A 100 -1.48 13.19 6.30
C GLU A 100 -1.57 13.24 7.83
N THR A 101 -2.60 12.61 8.42
CA THR A 101 -2.75 12.52 9.89
C THR A 101 -1.62 11.74 10.55
N LYS A 102 -1.08 10.69 9.90
CA LYS A 102 0.09 9.97 10.42
C LYS A 102 1.36 10.81 10.38
N ILE A 103 1.58 11.59 9.32
CA ILE A 103 2.73 12.48 9.18
C ILE A 103 2.68 13.59 10.23
N GLU A 104 1.52 14.23 10.42
CA GLU A 104 1.36 15.31 11.41
C GLU A 104 1.61 14.80 12.85
N ASN A 105 1.15 13.59 13.16
CA ASN A 105 1.43 12.95 14.44
C ASN A 105 2.93 12.62 14.61
N TYR A 106 3.62 12.25 13.52
CA TYR A 106 5.06 11.98 13.58
C TYR A 106 5.87 13.25 13.79
N GLU A 107 5.55 14.35 13.10
CA GLU A 107 6.20 15.64 13.29
C GLU A 107 5.97 16.21 14.70
N THR A 108 4.76 16.08 15.22
CA THR A 108 4.42 16.51 16.58
C THR A 108 5.22 15.71 17.62
N ASN A 109 5.35 14.40 17.44
CA ASN A 109 6.15 13.56 18.34
C ASN A 109 7.65 13.84 18.22
N LYS A 110 8.17 14.09 17.00
CA LYS A 110 9.58 14.45 16.80
C LYS A 110 9.93 15.76 17.52
N LYS A 111 9.03 16.74 17.50
CA LYS A 111 9.24 18.02 18.20
C LYS A 111 9.29 17.85 19.72
N LEU A 112 8.44 16.98 20.29
CA LEU A 112 8.44 16.68 21.72
C LEU A 112 9.73 15.97 22.18
N VAL A 113 10.33 15.13 21.33
CA VAL A 113 11.61 14.47 21.65
C VAL A 113 12.76 15.48 21.62
N ASN A 114 12.80 16.38 20.65
CA ASN A 114 13.86 17.41 20.57
C ASN A 114 13.80 18.44 21.71
N ASP A 115 12.62 18.75 22.25
CA ASP A 115 12.52 19.66 23.40
C ASP A 115 13.00 19.01 24.72
N ILE A 116 13.02 17.67 24.80
CA ILE A 116 13.47 16.93 26.00
C ILE A 116 15.01 16.83 26.07
N ASP A 117 15.71 16.78 24.95
CA ASP A 117 17.19 16.75 24.91
C ASP A 117 17.85 18.13 25.20
N SER A 118 17.06 19.20 25.32
CA SER A 118 17.59 20.55 25.58
C SER A 118 17.73 20.92 27.07
N VAL A 119 17.46 19.99 28.00
CA VAL A 119 17.42 20.27 29.45
C VAL A 119 18.56 19.60 30.24
N ASP A 120 19.44 18.80 29.61
CA ASP A 120 20.55 18.16 30.33
C ASP A 120 21.83 18.06 29.49
N SER A 121 22.48 19.21 29.26
CA SER A 121 23.83 19.26 28.70
C SER A 121 24.61 20.45 29.27
N GLU A 122 24.86 20.38 30.58
CA GLU A 122 26.11 20.88 31.19
C GLU A 122 26.92 19.66 31.63
N VAL A 123 27.49 18.90 30.70
CA VAL A 123 28.60 17.99 31.01
C VAL A 123 29.66 18.15 29.93
N GLU A 124 30.86 18.39 30.41
CA GLU A 124 32.05 18.89 29.73
C GLU A 124 32.57 18.02 28.59
N ASP A 125 33.18 18.74 27.64
CA ASP A 125 34.22 18.33 26.70
C ASP A 125 35.05 17.13 27.16
N GLU A 126 35.13 16.09 26.33
CA GLU A 126 36.41 15.45 26.07
C GLU A 126 36.42 14.88 24.64
N GLU A 127 37.48 15.27 23.92
CA GLU A 127 37.80 14.98 22.53
C GLU A 127 37.91 13.46 22.24
N GLU A 128 37.66 13.05 20.99
CA GLU A 128 38.71 12.62 20.04
C GLU A 128 38.20 11.66 18.93
N SER A 129 38.72 11.90 17.72
CA SER A 129 38.81 11.09 16.47
C SER A 129 37.53 10.52 15.84
N GLU A 130 37.13 10.98 14.64
CA GLU A 130 37.64 10.50 13.34
C GLU A 130 37.52 8.97 13.19
N ASP A 131 36.49 8.51 12.47
CA ASP A 131 36.71 7.56 11.38
C ASP A 131 35.58 7.64 10.35
N GLU A 132 35.98 7.99 9.14
CA GLU A 132 35.19 7.92 7.90
C GLU A 132 35.19 6.47 7.45
N GLU A 133 34.05 5.78 7.39
CA GLU A 133 33.89 4.68 6.43
C GLU A 133 32.56 4.78 5.68
N GLU A 134 32.71 5.07 4.39
CA GLU A 134 31.79 4.73 3.30
C GLU A 134 31.36 3.27 3.41
N SER A 135 30.07 3.01 3.28
CA SER A 135 29.59 1.71 2.80
C SER A 135 28.61 1.95 1.67
N GLU A 136 29.15 1.73 0.47
CA GLU A 136 28.54 1.18 -0.74
C GLU A 136 27.31 0.30 -0.41
N ASP A 137 26.14 0.58 -0.98
CA ASP A 137 25.68 0.12 -2.30
C ASP A 137 25.49 -1.40 -2.34
N GLU A 138 24.29 -1.87 -1.99
CA GLU A 138 23.78 -3.18 -2.40
C GLU A 138 22.32 -3.05 -2.85
N GLU A 139 22.18 -2.89 -4.17
CA GLU A 139 21.01 -3.33 -4.92
C GLU A 139 20.84 -4.85 -4.76
N GLU A 140 19.75 -5.29 -4.12
CA GLU A 140 19.29 -6.68 -4.26
C GLU A 140 18.04 -6.72 -5.15
N GLU A 141 18.33 -7.12 -6.39
CA GLU A 141 17.45 -7.67 -7.40
C GLU A 141 16.89 -9.05 -6.99
N GLU A 142 15.61 -9.25 -7.31
CA GLU A 142 14.91 -10.53 -7.59
C GLU A 142 14.79 -11.54 -6.41
N GLU A 143 13.71 -12.28 -6.22
CA GLU A 143 13.12 -13.22 -7.16
C GLU A 143 11.63 -13.51 -6.85
N ASP A 144 10.90 -13.73 -7.95
CA ASP A 144 9.70 -14.55 -8.07
C ASP A 144 9.91 -15.93 -7.41
N ASP A 145 9.01 -16.36 -6.52
CA ASP A 145 8.85 -17.79 -6.22
C ASP A 145 7.37 -18.19 -6.26
N GLU A 146 6.98 -18.73 -7.42
CA GLU A 146 5.78 -19.54 -7.60
C GLU A 146 6.02 -20.94 -7.00
N GLY A 147 5.63 -21.14 -5.74
CA GLY A 147 5.77 -22.42 -5.03
C GLY A 147 4.46 -22.93 -4.43
N SER A 148 3.68 -23.64 -5.24
CA SER A 148 2.54 -24.46 -4.83
C SER A 148 2.98 -25.61 -3.91
N GLU A 149 2.46 -25.73 -2.69
CA GLU A 149 2.33 -27.04 -2.05
C GLU A 149 1.20 -27.12 -1.00
N ASP A 150 0.24 -27.96 -1.34
CA ASP A 150 -0.84 -28.54 -0.54
C ASP A 150 -0.22 -29.51 0.48
N GLY A 151 -0.51 -29.34 1.77
CA GLY A 151 0.18 -30.09 2.83
C GLY A 151 -0.60 -30.10 4.14
N GLU A 152 -1.21 -31.25 4.40
CA GLU A 152 -2.08 -31.60 5.51
C GLU A 152 -1.49 -31.41 6.92
N GLU A 153 -2.41 -31.13 7.84
CA GLU A 153 -2.45 -31.46 9.28
C GLU A 153 -1.23 -32.20 9.89
N ASP A 154 -0.57 -31.59 10.88
CA ASP A 154 -0.21 -32.36 12.10
C ASP A 154 -0.07 -31.46 13.34
N ASP A 155 -0.55 -32.04 14.42
CA ASP A 155 -0.91 -31.50 15.71
C ASP A 155 0.21 -31.82 16.70
N THR A 156 1.03 -30.85 17.09
CA THR A 156 1.91 -31.02 18.27
C THR A 156 2.07 -29.73 19.07
N SER A 157 1.08 -29.48 19.92
CA SER A 157 1.23 -28.60 21.08
C SER A 157 2.34 -29.16 22.01
N SER A 158 3.49 -28.50 22.03
CA SER A 158 4.49 -28.68 23.08
C SER A 158 4.77 -27.33 23.73
N THR A 159 3.80 -26.90 24.53
CA THR A 159 3.92 -25.77 25.45
C THR A 159 4.89 -26.15 26.57
N GLN A 160 6.18 -25.88 26.37
CA GLN A 160 7.14 -25.81 27.47
C GLN A 160 6.73 -24.64 28.37
N SER A 161 6.16 -25.00 29.51
CA SER A 161 5.71 -24.10 30.55
C SER A 161 6.92 -23.72 31.39
N ASP A 162 7.61 -22.67 30.99
CA ASP A 162 8.63 -22.02 31.81
C ASP A 162 7.95 -21.32 33.00
N GLU A 163 8.09 -21.99 34.14
CA GLU A 163 8.43 -21.43 35.45
C GLU A 163 7.79 -20.09 35.87
N ASN A 164 6.78 -20.23 36.73
CA ASN A 164 6.70 -19.50 38.00
C ASN A 164 6.68 -17.95 37.94
N TYR A 165 5.74 -17.38 37.16
CA TYR A 165 5.43 -15.95 37.22
C TYR A 165 4.41 -15.64 38.34
N THR A 166 4.90 -15.37 39.56
CA THR A 166 4.09 -15.04 40.75
C THR A 166 3.67 -13.56 40.86
N GLY A 167 3.76 -12.81 39.76
CA GLY A 167 3.53 -11.35 39.75
C GLY A 167 2.11 -10.88 39.42
N PHE A 168 1.05 -11.55 39.90
CA PHE A 168 -0.32 -11.35 39.39
C PHE A 168 -1.20 -10.31 40.10
N ASP A 169 -0.72 -9.64 41.15
CA ASP A 169 -1.53 -8.69 41.94
C ASP A 169 -1.30 -7.21 41.58
N LYS A 170 -0.48 -6.90 40.57
CA LYS A 170 -0.29 -5.50 40.15
C LYS A 170 -1.28 -5.13 39.04
N PRO A 171 -2.08 -4.06 39.21
CA PRO A 171 -2.93 -3.55 38.14
C PRO A 171 -2.07 -3.18 36.94
N PHE A 172 -2.52 -3.54 35.74
CA PHE A 172 -1.81 -3.28 34.50
C PHE A 172 -1.56 -1.77 34.36
N ASN A 173 -0.29 -1.36 34.35
CA ASN A 173 0.12 0.02 34.16
C ASN A 173 0.80 0.18 32.79
N ILE A 174 0.21 0.98 31.91
CA ILE A 174 0.70 1.24 30.54
C ILE A 174 2.13 1.81 30.56
N LYS A 175 2.54 2.46 31.66
CA LYS A 175 3.87 3.05 31.83
C LYS A 175 5.01 2.02 31.89
N ASP A 176 4.71 0.75 32.11
CA ASP A 176 5.73 -0.31 32.17
C ASP A 176 6.10 -0.86 30.78
N ILE A 177 5.43 -0.41 29.71
CA ILE A 177 5.74 -0.78 28.33
C ILE A 177 6.86 0.13 27.85
N LYS A 178 8.09 -0.38 27.83
CA LYS A 178 9.23 0.34 27.23
C LYS A 178 9.06 0.38 25.70
N PRO A 179 9.33 1.52 25.05
CA PRO A 179 9.38 1.56 23.58
C PRO A 179 10.47 0.60 23.10
N ALA A 180 10.07 -0.34 22.26
CA ALA A 180 10.96 -1.27 21.59
C ALA A 180 11.87 -0.52 20.61
N LYS A 181 13.17 -0.83 20.63
CA LYS A 181 14.12 -0.29 19.64
C LYS A 181 14.08 -1.10 18.34
N ASN A 182 13.72 -2.38 18.39
CA ASN A 182 13.71 -3.30 17.26
C ASN A 182 12.30 -3.87 16.98
N LEU A 183 12.06 -4.30 15.73
CA LEU A 183 10.77 -4.85 15.31
C LEU A 183 10.40 -6.14 16.07
N ASP A 184 11.38 -6.98 16.39
CA ASP A 184 11.19 -8.25 17.10
C ASP A 184 10.70 -8.06 18.55
N ASP A 185 11.12 -6.96 19.18
CA ASP A 185 10.65 -6.59 20.52
C ASP A 185 9.17 -6.20 20.51
N ASN A 186 8.66 -5.64 19.40
CA ASN A 186 7.23 -5.31 19.27
C ASN A 186 6.38 -6.58 19.22
N PHE A 187 6.81 -7.61 18.50
CA PHE A 187 6.08 -8.89 18.45
C PHE A 187 6.10 -9.58 19.81
N THR A 188 7.24 -9.56 20.50
CA THR A 188 7.37 -10.15 21.84
C THR A 188 6.50 -9.42 22.86
N ASN A 189 6.48 -8.09 22.83
CA ASN A 189 5.64 -7.28 23.71
C ASN A 189 4.14 -7.47 23.42
N LEU A 190 3.76 -7.54 22.14
CA LEU A 190 2.39 -7.79 21.71
C LEU A 190 1.90 -9.18 22.16
N HIS A 191 2.72 -10.20 21.94
CA HIS A 191 2.41 -11.57 22.36
C HIS A 191 2.22 -11.67 23.88
N LYS A 192 3.09 -11.02 24.66
CA LYS A 192 2.98 -10.94 26.12
C LYS A 192 1.73 -10.19 26.59
N ALA A 193 1.34 -9.13 25.87
CA ALA A 193 0.10 -8.39 26.15
C ALA A 193 -1.14 -9.25 25.87
N MET A 194 -1.13 -10.02 24.78
CA MET A 194 -2.20 -10.95 24.44
C MET A 194 -2.42 -12.00 25.53
N HIS A 195 -1.35 -12.64 26.01
CA HIS A 195 -1.46 -13.63 27.10
C HIS A 195 -2.04 -13.03 28.39
N LYS A 196 -1.62 -11.81 28.76
CA LYS A 196 -2.18 -11.10 29.92
C LYS A 196 -3.67 -10.81 29.76
N LEU A 197 -4.11 -10.44 28.56
CA LEU A 197 -5.51 -10.18 28.25
C LEU A 197 -6.35 -11.46 28.34
N THR A 198 -5.88 -12.56 27.76
CA THR A 198 -6.57 -13.87 27.81
C THR A 198 -6.71 -14.35 29.26
N ALA A 199 -5.66 -14.22 30.08
CA ALA A 199 -5.71 -14.55 31.50
C ALA A 199 -6.71 -13.67 32.27
N PHE A 200 -6.81 -12.38 31.93
CA PHE A 200 -7.78 -11.48 32.54
C PHE A 200 -9.23 -11.86 32.20
N ILE A 201 -9.50 -12.22 30.94
CA ILE A 201 -10.83 -12.65 30.48
C ILE A 201 -11.24 -13.97 31.14
N SER A 202 -10.32 -14.94 31.26
CA SER A 202 -10.60 -16.25 31.86
C SER A 202 -10.91 -16.20 33.36
N LYS A 203 -10.56 -15.12 34.06
CA LYS A 203 -10.77 -14.98 35.51
C LYS A 203 -12.15 -14.42 35.86
N LYS A 204 -12.95 -14.05 34.85
CA LYS A 204 -14.27 -13.43 34.99
C LYS A 204 -15.38 -14.40 34.64
#